data_AF-A0A355S8N9-F1
#
_entry.id   AF-A0A355S8N9-F1
#
_cell.length_a   1.000
_cell.length_b   1.000
_cell.length_c   1.000
_cell.angle_alpha   90.00
_cell.angle_beta   90.00
_cell.angle_gamma   90.00
#
_symmetry.space_group_name_H-M   'P 1'
#
loop_
_entity.id
_entity.type
_entity.pdbx_description
1 polymer ?
#
loop_
_entity_poly.entity_id
_entity_poly.type
_entity_poly.pdbx_seq_one_letter_code
_entity_poly.pdbx_strand_id
1 'polypeptide(L)'
;LGSLSWHYTIDQSVAVQHLPTNITGRHADFNGPGNKYSIGLEMCEHKGNSLSKTIDRTAKLAAYLMYKHGIPLSKVVPHYHWPRHGMNPPHKNCPHFLLDNGRPGRRWRGFQSRVKYYHDLITVQGPSYAIR
;
A
#
# COMPACT_ATOMS: atom_id res chain seq x y z
N LEU A 1 -14.47 16.34 -15.36
CA LEU A 1 -13.69 15.09 -15.26
C LEU A 1 -12.43 15.42 -14.45
N GLY A 2 -12.35 14.94 -13.21
CA GLY A 2 -11.34 15.39 -12.24
C GLY A 2 -10.14 14.44 -12.15
N SER A 3 -8.97 15.01 -11.92
CA SER A 3 -7.67 14.35 -11.80
C SER A 3 -7.66 13.16 -10.82
N LEU A 4 -6.89 12.13 -11.17
CA LEU A 4 -6.50 11.06 -10.25
C LEU A 4 -5.47 11.62 -9.25
N SER A 5 -5.53 11.18 -8.01
CA SER A 5 -4.58 11.58 -6.97
C SER A 5 -4.40 10.48 -5.94
N TRP A 6 -3.20 10.39 -5.37
CA TRP A 6 -2.83 9.39 -4.38
C TRP A 6 -1.77 9.96 -3.44
N HIS A 7 -1.47 9.25 -2.37
CA HIS A 7 -0.64 9.79 -1.29
C HIS A 7 0.84 9.59 -1.56
N TYR A 8 1.24 8.42 -2.07
CA TYR A 8 2.65 8.11 -2.30
C TYR A 8 2.89 7.43 -3.65
N THR A 9 3.99 7.79 -4.30
CA THR A 9 4.60 7.01 -5.39
C THR A 9 5.90 6.39 -4.89
N ILE A 10 6.10 5.10 -5.17
CA ILE A 10 7.25 4.34 -4.68
C ILE A 10 7.96 3.66 -5.86
N ASP A 11 9.27 3.84 -5.96
CA ASP A 11 10.12 3.11 -6.91
C ASP A 11 11.23 2.33 -6.17
N GLN A 12 12.22 1.83 -6.92
CA GLN A 12 13.35 1.09 -6.38
C GLN A 12 14.31 1.92 -5.50
N SER A 13 14.21 3.24 -5.49
CA SER A 13 15.12 4.18 -4.82
C SER A 13 14.43 4.99 -3.73
N VAL A 14 13.22 5.50 -3.99
CA VAL A 14 12.54 6.49 -3.16
C VAL A 14 11.04 6.20 -2.98
N ALA A 15 10.47 6.83 -1.96
CA ALA A 15 9.03 6.98 -1.80
C ALA A 15 8.74 8.49 -1.68
N VAL A 16 7.93 9.02 -2.59
CA VAL A 16 7.58 10.44 -2.66
C VAL A 16 6.14 10.62 -2.18
N GLN A 17 5.92 11.49 -1.21
CA GLN A 17 4.59 11.85 -0.74
C GLN A 17 4.03 13.04 -1.54
N HIS A 18 2.84 12.88 -2.12
CA HIS A 18 2.14 13.92 -2.88
C HIS A 18 0.99 14.53 -2.08
N LEU A 19 0.29 13.73 -1.28
CA LEU A 19 -0.81 14.18 -0.43
C LEU A 19 -0.54 13.84 1.06
N PRO A 20 -0.87 14.74 1.99
CA PRO A 20 -1.00 14.41 3.41
C PRO A 20 -1.97 13.24 3.64
N THR A 21 -1.68 12.34 4.58
CA THR A 21 -2.50 11.14 4.85
C THR A 21 -3.84 11.42 5.52
N ASN A 22 -4.13 12.70 5.81
CA ASN A 22 -5.42 13.19 6.30
C ASN A 22 -6.26 13.87 5.19
N ILE A 23 -5.84 13.80 3.92
CA ILE A 23 -6.56 14.36 2.77
C ILE A 23 -7.04 13.24 1.85
N THR A 24 -8.31 13.29 1.46
CA THR A 24 -8.93 12.34 0.53
C THR A 24 -8.22 12.35 -0.84
N GLY A 25 -7.75 11.17 -1.28
CA GLY A 25 -7.23 10.94 -2.62
C GLY A 25 -8.30 10.41 -3.60
N ARG A 26 -7.98 10.39 -4.89
CA ARG A 26 -8.81 9.82 -5.97
C ARG A 26 -8.09 8.66 -6.65
N HIS A 27 -7.99 7.50 -5.98
CA HIS A 27 -7.15 6.36 -6.41
C HIS A 27 -7.85 4.99 -6.45
N ALA A 28 -8.96 4.78 -5.75
CA ALA A 28 -9.61 3.48 -5.58
C ALA A 28 -10.98 3.36 -6.29
N ASP A 29 -12.03 3.96 -5.75
CA ASP A 29 -13.44 3.62 -6.07
C ASP A 29 -14.34 4.84 -6.28
N PHE A 30 -13.80 5.86 -6.96
CA PHE A 30 -14.48 7.12 -7.28
C PHE A 30 -14.91 7.93 -6.05
N ASN A 31 -16.14 7.74 -5.56
CA ASN A 31 -16.64 8.41 -4.35
C ASN A 31 -16.89 7.41 -3.21
N GLY A 32 -16.37 6.20 -3.35
CA GLY A 32 -16.55 5.11 -2.41
C GLY A 32 -15.58 5.14 -1.21
N PRO A 33 -15.68 4.11 -0.33
CA PRO A 33 -14.86 3.99 0.87
C PRO A 33 -13.35 3.95 0.61
N GLY A 34 -12.91 3.37 -0.51
CA GLY A 34 -11.51 3.29 -0.88
C GLY A 34 -10.87 4.67 -1.01
N ASN A 35 -11.55 5.63 -1.63
CA ASN A 35 -11.05 7.01 -1.69
C ASN A 35 -11.18 7.75 -0.35
N LYS A 36 -12.30 7.55 0.35
CA LYS A 36 -12.62 8.31 1.57
C LYS A 36 -11.79 7.93 2.79
N TYR A 37 -11.39 6.66 2.90
CA TYR A 37 -10.87 6.09 4.15
C TYR A 37 -9.56 5.32 3.99
N SER A 38 -8.81 5.52 2.90
CA SER A 38 -7.54 4.83 2.72
C SER A 38 -6.42 5.71 2.15
N ILE A 39 -5.19 5.25 2.36
CA ILE A 39 -3.97 5.90 1.89
C ILE A 39 -3.50 5.16 0.62
N GLY A 40 -3.61 5.81 -0.54
CA GLY A 40 -3.12 5.27 -1.82
C GLY A 40 -1.60 5.23 -1.94
N LEU A 41 -1.04 4.03 -2.13
CA LEU A 41 0.39 3.77 -2.40
C LEU A 41 0.55 3.19 -3.82
N GLU A 42 1.15 3.96 -4.73
CA GLU A 42 1.36 3.55 -6.12
C GLU A 42 2.80 3.05 -6.35
N MET A 43 2.93 1.82 -6.84
CA MET A 43 4.21 1.20 -7.15
C MET A 43 4.61 1.44 -8.60
N CYS A 44 5.80 2.00 -8.83
CA CYS A 44 6.34 2.20 -10.17
C CYS A 44 6.67 0.85 -10.84
N GLU A 45 6.20 0.69 -12.08
CA GLU A 45 6.49 -0.45 -12.95
C GLU A 45 6.94 0.08 -14.32
N HIS A 46 8.26 0.12 -14.55
CA HIS A 46 8.84 0.57 -15.82
C HIS A 46 10.16 -0.14 -16.12
N LYS A 47 10.62 -0.09 -17.38
CA LYS A 47 11.90 -0.64 -17.80
C LYS A 47 13.06 -0.01 -17.02
N GLY A 48 13.97 -0.83 -16.52
CA GLY A 48 15.09 -0.40 -15.67
C GLY A 48 14.76 -0.30 -14.17
N ASN A 49 13.48 -0.40 -13.77
CA ASN A 49 13.09 -0.47 -12.37
C ASN A 49 13.18 -1.91 -11.83
N SER A 50 13.74 -2.06 -10.65
CA SER A 50 13.73 -3.29 -9.87
C SER A 50 12.40 -3.41 -9.13
N LEU A 51 11.46 -4.15 -9.71
CA LEU A 51 10.14 -4.39 -9.11
C LEU A 51 10.24 -4.98 -7.70
N SER A 52 11.20 -5.88 -7.45
CA SER A 52 11.41 -6.47 -6.12
C SER A 52 11.81 -5.43 -5.07
N LYS A 53 12.69 -4.47 -5.42
CA LYS A 53 13.05 -3.34 -4.55
C LYS A 53 11.88 -2.38 -4.33
N THR A 54 11.09 -2.10 -5.36
CA THR A 54 9.86 -1.29 -5.23
C THR A 54 8.87 -1.95 -4.26
N ILE A 55 8.61 -3.25 -4.40
CA ILE A 55 7.70 -3.99 -3.52
C ILE A 55 8.24 -3.98 -2.08
N ASP A 56 9.56 -4.16 -1.88
CA ASP A 56 10.18 -4.14 -0.56
C ASP A 56 10.04 -2.78 0.14
N ARG A 57 10.34 -1.70 -0.57
CA ARG A 57 10.17 -0.33 -0.04
C ARG A 57 8.71 0.01 0.22
N THR A 58 7.81 -0.45 -0.64
CA THR A 58 6.37 -0.28 -0.42
C THR A 58 5.93 -1.02 0.85
N ALA A 59 6.48 -2.20 1.12
CA ALA A 59 6.20 -2.92 2.35
C ALA A 59 6.71 -2.18 3.61
N LYS A 60 7.92 -1.60 3.55
CA LYS A 60 8.47 -0.75 4.63
C LYS A 60 7.60 0.49 4.89
N LEU A 61 7.19 1.18 3.83
CA LEU A 61 6.32 2.35 3.93
C LEU A 61 4.94 1.97 4.51
N ALA A 62 4.32 0.89 4.03
CA ALA A 62 3.06 0.41 4.57
C ALA A 62 3.17 0.05 6.06
N ALA A 63 4.27 -0.60 6.47
CA ALA A 63 4.54 -0.91 7.87
C ALA A 63 4.68 0.34 8.75
N TYR A 64 5.41 1.35 8.28
CA TYR A 64 5.52 2.63 8.98
C TYR A 64 4.16 3.34 9.10
N LEU A 65 3.37 3.37 8.02
CA LEU A 65 2.04 3.98 8.04
C LEU A 65 1.07 3.23 8.97
N MET A 66 1.19 1.90 9.03
CA MET A 66 0.47 1.09 10.01
C MET A 66 0.79 1.53 11.44
N TYR A 67 2.09 1.60 11.78
CA TYR A 67 2.54 2.05 13.10
C TYR A 67 2.08 3.48 13.41
N LYS A 68 2.31 4.42 12.49
CA LYS A 68 2.00 5.85 12.66
C LYS A 68 0.52 6.11 12.91
N HIS A 69 -0.37 5.36 12.25
CA HIS A 69 -1.81 5.60 12.28
C HIS A 69 -2.60 4.53 13.06
N GLY A 70 -1.92 3.56 13.68
CA GLY A 70 -2.60 2.45 14.37
C GLY A 70 -3.44 1.57 13.44
N ILE A 71 -3.04 1.42 12.17
CA ILE A 71 -3.79 0.65 11.17
C ILE A 71 -3.39 -0.83 11.28
N PRO A 72 -4.32 -1.76 11.51
CA PRO A 72 -3.99 -3.18 11.60
C PRO A 72 -3.65 -3.76 10.22
N LEU A 73 -2.86 -4.85 10.20
CA LEU A 73 -2.43 -5.52 8.96
C LEU A 73 -3.61 -5.92 8.06
N SER A 74 -4.76 -6.27 8.63
CA SER A 74 -5.98 -6.64 7.90
C SER A 74 -6.54 -5.51 7.02
N LYS A 75 -6.10 -4.26 7.23
CA LYS A 75 -6.46 -3.08 6.43
C LYS A 75 -5.43 -2.73 5.36
N VAL A 76 -4.33 -3.49 5.26
CA VAL A 76 -3.44 -3.45 4.10
C VAL A 76 -4.07 -4.29 3.00
N VAL A 77 -4.79 -3.63 2.09
CA VAL A 77 -5.60 -4.25 1.05
C VAL A 77 -5.15 -3.82 -0.36
N PRO A 78 -5.28 -4.66 -1.39
CA PRO A 78 -5.00 -4.26 -2.77
C PRO A 78 -6.15 -3.42 -3.30
N HIS A 79 -5.94 -2.72 -4.42
CA HIS A 79 -7.03 -1.99 -5.08
C HIS A 79 -8.20 -2.92 -5.45
N TYR A 80 -7.91 -4.19 -5.77
CA TYR A 80 -8.92 -5.22 -5.96
C TYR A 80 -9.98 -5.27 -4.84
N HIS A 81 -9.65 -4.96 -3.59
CA HIS A 81 -10.61 -4.95 -2.48
C HIS A 81 -11.79 -4.01 -2.70
N TRP A 82 -11.57 -2.89 -3.39
CA TRP A 82 -12.58 -1.85 -3.58
C TRP A 82 -13.36 -2.06 -4.88
N PRO A 83 -14.67 -2.39 -4.83
CA PRO A 83 -15.50 -2.44 -6.01
C PRO A 83 -15.74 -1.03 -6.56
N ARG A 84 -15.64 -0.87 -7.88
CA ARG A 84 -15.92 0.39 -8.58
C ARG A 84 -17.32 0.33 -9.17
N HIS A 85 -18.27 1.01 -8.53
CA HIS A 85 -19.67 1.01 -8.97
C HIS A 85 -19.81 1.48 -10.43
N GLY A 86 -20.60 0.76 -11.23
CA GLY A 86 -20.79 1.03 -12.65
C GLY A 86 -19.69 0.50 -13.59
N MET A 87 -18.65 -0.16 -13.06
CA MET A 87 -17.61 -0.79 -13.87
C MET A 87 -17.82 -2.31 -14.00
N ASN A 88 -17.49 -2.87 -15.16
CA ASN A 88 -17.44 -4.31 -15.38
C ASN A 88 -16.06 -4.72 -15.93
N PRO A 89 -15.23 -5.49 -15.20
CA PRO A 89 -15.47 -5.99 -13.84
C PRO A 89 -15.41 -4.88 -12.77
N PRO A 90 -16.10 -5.05 -11.63
CA PRO A 90 -16.12 -4.04 -10.57
C PRO A 90 -14.76 -3.89 -9.89
N HIS A 91 -14.03 -4.99 -9.71
CA HIS A 91 -12.72 -5.00 -9.05
C HIS A 91 -11.59 -4.79 -10.06
N LYS A 92 -10.64 -3.91 -9.74
CA LYS A 92 -9.46 -3.71 -10.58
C LYS A 92 -8.43 -4.80 -10.29
N ASN A 93 -7.85 -5.38 -11.34
CA ASN A 93 -6.68 -6.26 -11.25
C ASN A 93 -5.42 -5.41 -10.95
N CYS A 94 -5.31 -4.91 -9.72
CA CYS A 94 -4.21 -4.04 -9.30
C CYS A 94 -3.90 -4.22 -7.80
N PRO A 95 -2.61 -4.34 -7.42
CA PRO A 95 -1.43 -4.45 -8.27
C PRO A 95 -1.32 -5.85 -8.90
N HIS A 96 -1.37 -5.96 -10.23
CA HIS A 96 -1.52 -7.24 -10.95
C HIS A 96 -0.42 -8.26 -10.61
N PHE A 97 0.82 -7.80 -10.42
CA PHE A 97 1.97 -8.65 -10.10
C PHE A 97 1.96 -9.22 -8.66
N LEU A 98 1.09 -8.72 -7.77
CA LEU A 98 0.85 -9.32 -6.44
C LEU A 98 -0.47 -10.09 -6.34
N LEU A 99 -1.21 -10.23 -7.45
CA LEU A 99 -2.45 -10.99 -7.50
C LEU A 99 -2.20 -12.36 -8.17
N ASP A 100 -2.95 -13.36 -7.72
CA ASP A 100 -2.98 -14.70 -8.29
C ASP A 100 -4.21 -14.80 -9.19
N ASN A 101 -4.02 -14.94 -10.50
CA ASN A 101 -5.09 -14.95 -11.51
C ASN A 101 -6.07 -13.77 -11.35
N GLY A 102 -5.52 -12.58 -11.09
CA GLY A 102 -6.29 -11.35 -10.94
C GLY A 102 -7.04 -11.20 -9.62
N ARG A 103 -6.80 -12.07 -8.62
CA ARG A 103 -7.40 -12.00 -7.29
C ARG A 103 -6.35 -12.05 -6.17
N PRO A 104 -6.61 -11.49 -4.98
CA PRO A 104 -5.70 -11.60 -3.84
C PRO A 104 -5.54 -13.06 -3.43
N GLY A 105 -4.29 -13.52 -3.32
CA GLY A 105 -3.98 -14.91 -2.99
C GLY A 105 -2.66 -15.06 -2.22
N ARG A 106 -1.90 -16.12 -2.52
CA ARG A 106 -0.57 -16.38 -1.95
C ARG A 106 0.40 -15.21 -2.19
N ARG A 107 0.42 -14.60 -3.37
CA ARG A 107 1.32 -13.46 -3.64
C ARG A 107 1.00 -12.25 -2.76
N TRP A 108 -0.27 -11.89 -2.65
CA TRP A 108 -0.72 -10.80 -1.78
C TRP A 108 -0.44 -11.08 -0.30
N ARG A 109 -0.72 -12.30 0.16
CA ARG A 109 -0.36 -12.73 1.53
C ARG A 109 1.14 -12.64 1.78
N GLY A 110 1.98 -13.00 0.80
CA GLY A 110 3.43 -12.83 0.90
C GLY A 110 3.86 -11.37 1.05
N PHE A 111 3.17 -10.44 0.37
CA PHE A 111 3.36 -9.00 0.59
C PHE A 111 2.95 -8.58 2.01
N GLN A 112 1.75 -8.97 2.48
CA GLN A 112 1.29 -8.68 3.84
C GLN A 112 2.24 -9.25 4.91
N SER A 113 2.76 -10.47 4.75
CA SER A 113 3.74 -11.05 5.68
C SER A 113 5.01 -10.20 5.79
N ARG A 114 5.46 -9.61 4.68
CA ARG A 114 6.62 -8.72 4.67
C ARG A 114 6.32 -7.35 5.27
N VAL A 115 5.12 -6.81 5.05
CA VAL A 115 4.66 -5.61 5.77
C VAL A 115 4.64 -5.88 7.27
N LYS A 116 4.08 -7.01 7.71
CA LYS A 116 4.05 -7.41 9.12
C LYS A 116 5.46 -7.49 9.70
N TYR A 117 6.38 -8.16 9.00
CA TYR A 117 7.78 -8.26 9.43
C TYR A 117 8.39 -6.88 9.72
N TYR A 118 8.24 -5.92 8.81
CA TYR A 118 8.75 -4.56 9.04
C TYR A 118 8.02 -3.82 10.16
N HIS A 119 6.72 -4.04 10.32
CA HIS A 119 5.94 -3.45 11.41
C HIS A 119 6.39 -4.00 12.77
N ASP A 120 6.63 -5.31 12.86
CA ASP A 120 7.17 -5.95 14.05
C ASP A 120 8.55 -5.36 14.40
N LEU A 121 9.44 -5.13 13.42
CA LEU A 121 10.73 -4.46 13.66
C LEU A 121 10.61 -3.03 14.22
N ILE A 122 9.53 -2.31 13.89
CA ILE A 122 9.28 -0.96 14.42
C ILE A 122 8.75 -1.02 15.87
N THR A 123 7.96 -2.06 16.18
CA THR A 123 7.21 -2.15 17.44
C THR A 123 7.89 -2.99 18.51
N VAL A 124 8.78 -3.91 18.12
CA VAL A 124 9.68 -4.60 19.05
C VAL A 124 10.70 -3.57 19.51
N GLN A 125 10.54 -3.10 20.76
CA GLN A 125 11.60 -2.38 21.43
C GLN A 125 12.86 -3.26 21.40
N GLY A 126 13.96 -2.74 20.84
CA GLY A 126 15.27 -3.31 21.10
C GLY A 126 15.52 -3.37 22.61
N PRO A 127 16.54 -4.11 23.11
CA PRO A 127 16.90 -4.02 24.51
C PRO A 127 16.98 -2.54 24.86
N SER A 128 16.18 -2.10 25.84
CA SER A 128 16.23 -0.76 26.37
C SER A 128 17.71 -0.47 26.60
N TYR A 129 18.30 0.40 25.80
CA TYR A 129 19.61 0.93 26.12
C TYR A 129 19.39 1.61 27.45
N ALA A 130 19.74 0.90 28.53
CA ALA A 130 19.77 1.44 29.86
C ALA A 130 20.60 2.71 29.73
N ILE A 131 19.93 3.84 29.88
CA ILE A 131 20.57 5.14 29.94
C ILE A 131 21.58 4.99 31.08
N ARG A 132 22.87 5.00 30.73
CA ARG A 132 23.96 5.14 31.70
C ARG A 132 23.98 6.57 32.21
#